data_AF-A0A926Z0H6-F1
#
_entry.id   AF-A0A926Z0H6-F1
#
_cell.length_a   1.000
_cell.length_b   1.000
_cell.length_c   1.000
_cell.angle_alpha   90.00
_cell.angle_beta   90.00
_cell.angle_gamma   90.00
#
_symmetry.space_group_name_H-M   'P 1'
#
loop_
_entity.id
_entity.type
_entity.pdbx_description
1 polymer ?
#
loop_
_entity_poly.entity_id
_entity_poly.type
_entity_poly.pdbx_seq_one_letter_code
_entity_poly.pdbx_strand_id
1 'polypeptide(L)'
;MNKEILANSPESNTTVNPWNPLIPTNRDIVRTEELASKNAATAGILSFIFPLAGLIYLNRGINSLKILGYFCAVSFMFYSVTEAEESSKSFDNSLGLIGAGAIAAEQVMAVNKARQRLQEKNIAASASSFHKSEKDFTGVRTNQEAINRLKHLREKYEASEISEEEFKQQKQIILESL
;
A
#
# COMPACT_ATOMS: atom_id res chain seq x y z
N MET A 1 13.98 -27.43 -1.27
CA MET A 1 13.99 -25.99 -0.96
C MET A 1 12.57 -25.48 -0.78
N ASN A 2 12.13 -25.54 0.48
CA ASN A 2 11.07 -24.86 1.23
C ASN A 2 9.99 -24.07 0.47
N LYS A 3 8.82 -24.70 0.26
CA LYS A 3 7.53 -24.03 0.01
C LYS A 3 6.67 -23.87 1.27
N GLU A 4 7.16 -24.27 2.44
CA GLU A 4 6.36 -24.40 3.66
C GLU A 4 6.43 -23.22 4.64
N ILE A 5 7.15 -22.13 4.32
CA ILE A 5 7.33 -21.01 5.27
C ILE A 5 6.24 -19.91 5.14
N LEU A 6 5.29 -20.04 4.21
CA LEU A 6 4.27 -19.00 3.96
C LEU A 6 2.95 -19.19 4.73
N ALA A 7 2.84 -20.16 5.64
CA ALA A 7 1.58 -20.49 6.31
C ALA A 7 1.46 -20.02 7.77
N ASN A 8 2.37 -19.19 8.28
CA ASN A 8 2.27 -18.63 9.63
C ASN A 8 2.21 -17.09 9.58
N SER A 9 1.13 -16.56 9.02
CA SER A 9 0.62 -15.25 9.45
C SER A 9 -0.43 -15.49 10.54
N PRO A 10 -0.46 -14.72 11.63
CA PRO A 10 -1.49 -14.86 12.64
C PRO A 10 -2.84 -14.62 11.96
N GLU A 11 -3.64 -15.68 11.83
CA GLU A 11 -5.04 -15.59 11.48
C GLU A 11 -5.74 -14.79 12.57
N SER A 12 -5.75 -13.47 12.43
CA SER A 12 -6.78 -12.66 13.06
C SER A 12 -8.09 -13.14 12.47
N ASN A 13 -8.85 -13.87 13.28
CA ASN A 13 -10.22 -14.36 13.04
C ASN A 13 -11.22 -13.19 12.89
N THR A 14 -10.90 -12.19 12.07
CA THR A 14 -11.85 -11.23 11.56
C THR A 14 -12.61 -11.94 10.46
N THR A 15 -13.83 -12.36 10.78
CA THR A 15 -14.85 -12.74 9.80
C THR A 15 -14.94 -11.63 8.75
N VAL A 16 -14.24 -11.81 7.64
CA VAL A 16 -14.16 -10.81 6.57
C VAL A 16 -15.54 -10.73 5.96
N ASN A 17 -16.32 -9.71 6.31
CA ASN A 17 -17.65 -9.54 5.77
C ASN A 17 -17.53 -9.42 4.23
N PRO A 18 -18.06 -10.39 3.46
CA PRO A 18 -17.92 -10.39 2.01
C PRO A 18 -18.65 -9.22 1.34
N TRP A 19 -19.52 -8.54 2.07
CA TRP A 19 -20.27 -7.36 1.63
C TRP A 19 -19.63 -6.03 2.03
N ASN A 20 -18.45 -6.04 2.66
CA ASN A 20 -17.77 -4.79 3.00
C ASN A 20 -17.02 -4.23 1.78
N PRO A 21 -17.47 -3.12 1.16
CA PRO A 21 -16.84 -2.57 -0.03
C PRO A 21 -15.47 -1.92 0.26
N LEU A 22 -15.12 -1.74 1.54
CA LEU A 22 -13.85 -1.17 1.95
C LEU A 22 -12.74 -2.22 2.02
N ILE A 23 -13.10 -3.51 2.07
CA ILE A 23 -12.12 -4.60 2.12
C ILE A 23 -11.88 -5.11 0.69
N PRO A 24 -10.65 -5.01 0.16
CA PRO A 24 -10.34 -5.53 -1.17
C PRO A 24 -10.51 -7.05 -1.19
N THR A 25 -11.17 -7.56 -2.23
CA THR A 25 -11.36 -9.01 -2.40
C THR A 25 -10.03 -9.69 -2.80
N ASN A 26 -9.94 -11.01 -2.62
CA ASN A 26 -8.78 -11.79 -3.08
C ASN A 26 -8.47 -11.58 -4.57
N ARG A 27 -9.52 -11.38 -5.38
CA ARG A 27 -9.39 -11.05 -6.81
C ARG A 27 -8.74 -9.67 -7.03
N ASP A 28 -9.04 -8.70 -6.18
CA ASP A 28 -8.44 -7.36 -6.25
C ASP A 28 -6.98 -7.38 -5.80
N ILE A 29 -6.65 -8.19 -4.79
CA ILE A 29 -5.27 -8.35 -4.30
C ILE A 29 -4.38 -8.98 -5.38
N VAL A 30 -4.83 -10.08 -6.01
CA VAL A 30 -4.08 -10.74 -7.09
C VAL A 30 -3.85 -9.81 -8.28
N ARG A 31 -4.82 -8.92 -8.58
CA ARG A 31 -4.71 -7.95 -9.67
C ARG A 31 -3.93 -6.69 -9.31
N THR A 32 -3.64 -6.46 -8.03
CA THR A 32 -2.96 -5.25 -7.58
C THR A 32 -1.54 -5.19 -8.12
N GLU A 33 -0.83 -6.32 -8.18
CA GLU A 33 0.53 -6.40 -8.74
C GLU A 33 0.54 -6.14 -10.26
N GLU A 34 -0.43 -6.68 -11.00
CA GLU A 34 -0.59 -6.44 -12.44
C GLU A 34 -0.96 -4.98 -12.75
N LEU A 35 -1.85 -4.36 -11.95
CA LEU A 35 -2.30 -2.99 -12.17
C LEU A 35 -1.25 -1.96 -11.77
N ALA A 36 -0.50 -2.21 -10.69
CA ALA A 36 0.50 -1.28 -10.20
C ALA A 36 1.75 -1.18 -11.09
N SER A 37 2.07 -2.25 -11.82
CA SER A 37 3.17 -2.28 -12.79
C SER A 37 2.87 -1.47 -14.07
N LYS A 38 1.61 -1.10 -14.32
CA LYS A 38 1.21 -0.27 -15.46
C LYS A 38 1.48 1.21 -15.19
N ASN A 39 1.60 1.99 -16.27
CA ASN A 39 1.82 3.43 -16.18
C ASN A 39 0.47 4.16 -16.06
N ALA A 40 0.27 4.93 -15.00
CA ALA A 40 -0.95 5.70 -14.74
C ALA A 40 -1.23 6.74 -15.84
N ALA A 41 -0.20 7.41 -16.34
CA ALA A 41 -0.35 8.41 -17.40
C ALA A 41 -0.80 7.74 -18.71
N THR A 42 -0.18 6.61 -19.07
CA THR A 42 -0.58 5.83 -20.25
C THR A 42 -2.01 5.29 -20.10
N ALA A 43 -2.38 4.80 -18.92
CA ALA A 43 -3.75 4.35 -18.65
C ALA A 43 -4.77 5.50 -18.81
N GLY A 44 -4.47 6.68 -18.28
CA GLY A 44 -5.33 7.86 -18.38
C GLY A 44 -5.48 8.35 -19.83
N ILE A 45 -4.36 8.56 -20.54
CA ILE A 45 -4.36 9.03 -21.94
C ILE A 45 -5.08 8.03 -22.84
N LEU A 46 -4.77 6.74 -22.69
CA LEU A 46 -5.37 5.70 -23.51
C LEU A 46 -6.87 5.57 -23.23
N SER A 47 -7.32 5.66 -21.98
CA SER A 47 -8.74 5.61 -21.63
C SER A 47 -9.50 6.87 -22.04
N PHE A 48 -8.84 8.02 -22.10
CA PHE A 48 -9.45 9.27 -22.53
C PHE A 48 -9.67 9.32 -24.05
N ILE A 49 -8.67 8.93 -24.84
CA ILE A 49 -8.73 8.95 -26.31
C ILE A 49 -9.49 7.71 -26.84
N PHE A 50 -9.22 6.54 -26.27
CA PHE A 50 -9.81 5.27 -26.68
C PHE A 50 -10.26 4.46 -25.44
N PRO A 51 -11.46 4.73 -24.90
CA PRO A 51 -11.96 4.08 -23.68
C PRO A 51 -11.85 2.56 -23.70
N LEU A 52 -12.13 1.92 -24.84
CA LEU A 52 -11.99 0.47 -25.03
C LEU A 52 -10.54 -0.01 -24.92
N ALA A 53 -9.60 0.73 -25.52
CA ALA A 53 -8.18 0.40 -25.44
C ALA A 53 -7.64 0.55 -24.01
N GLY A 54 -8.09 1.56 -23.27
CA GLY A 54 -7.79 1.73 -21.85
C GLY A 54 -8.27 0.55 -20.99
N LEU A 55 -9.48 0.07 -21.24
CA LEU A 55 -10.05 -1.10 -20.54
C LEU A 55 -9.31 -2.41 -20.85
N ILE A 56 -8.88 -2.60 -22.11
CA ILE A 56 -8.03 -3.75 -22.51
C ILE A 56 -6.66 -3.63 -21.86
N TYR A 57 -6.05 -2.44 -21.90
CA TYR A 57 -4.74 -2.19 -21.30
C TYR A 57 -4.73 -2.48 -19.80
N LEU A 58 -5.81 -2.17 -19.08
CA LEU A 58 -5.95 -2.47 -17.65
C LEU A 58 -6.50 -3.86 -17.35
N ASN A 59 -6.69 -4.71 -18.37
CA ASN A 59 -7.25 -6.06 -18.25
C ASN A 59 -8.60 -6.09 -17.50
N ARG A 60 -9.36 -5.00 -17.65
CA ARG A 60 -10.71 -4.79 -17.09
C ARG A 60 -11.81 -4.95 -18.13
N GLY A 61 -11.42 -5.13 -19.39
CA GLY A 61 -12.31 -5.23 -20.54
C GLY A 61 -13.48 -6.20 -20.37
N ILE A 62 -13.27 -7.41 -19.86
CA ILE A 62 -14.33 -8.44 -19.88
C ILE A 62 -15.56 -8.08 -19.03
N ASN A 63 -15.38 -7.45 -17.86
CA ASN A 63 -16.51 -7.04 -17.02
C ASN A 63 -17.10 -5.71 -17.51
N SER A 64 -16.26 -4.75 -17.90
CA SER A 64 -16.73 -3.45 -18.39
C SER A 64 -17.42 -3.56 -19.76
N LEU A 65 -17.04 -4.52 -20.60
CA LEU A 65 -17.69 -4.79 -21.90
C LEU A 65 -19.08 -5.39 -21.73
N LYS A 66 -19.33 -6.14 -20.65
CA LYS A 66 -20.69 -6.59 -20.31
C LYS A 66 -21.58 -5.40 -19.94
N ILE A 67 -21.09 -4.50 -19.09
CA ILE A 67 -21.79 -3.25 -18.76
C ILE A 67 -22.08 -2.44 -20.03
N LEU A 68 -21.09 -2.31 -20.93
CA LEU A 68 -21.26 -1.59 -22.20
C LEU A 68 -22.30 -2.26 -23.09
N GLY A 69 -22.30 -3.61 -23.16
CA GLY A 69 -23.31 -4.36 -23.88
C GLY A 69 -24.72 -4.16 -23.34
N TYR A 70 -24.91 -4.17 -22.02
CA TYR A 70 -26.21 -3.85 -21.41
C TYR A 70 -26.64 -2.41 -21.69
N PHE A 71 -25.70 -1.46 -21.62
CA PHE A 71 -25.97 -0.06 -21.94
C PHE A 71 -26.43 0.10 -23.39
N CYS A 72 -25.71 -0.50 -24.34
CA CYS A 72 -26.10 -0.50 -25.76
C CYS A 72 -27.48 -1.14 -25.99
N ALA A 73 -27.76 -2.26 -25.32
CA ALA A 73 -29.06 -2.93 -25.45
C ALA A 73 -30.20 -2.05 -24.93
N VAL A 74 -30.02 -1.40 -23.78
CA VAL A 74 -30.99 -0.47 -23.20
C VAL A 74 -31.17 0.76 -24.10
N SER A 75 -30.09 1.38 -24.56
CA SER A 75 -30.15 2.51 -25.51
C SER A 75 -30.85 2.13 -26.82
N PHE A 76 -30.62 0.92 -27.34
CA PHE A 76 -31.30 0.43 -28.54
C PHE A 76 -32.79 0.22 -28.31
N MET A 77 -33.20 -0.30 -27.14
CA MET A 77 -34.61 -0.41 -26.77
C MET A 77 -35.26 0.97 -26.64
N PHE A 78 -34.61 1.94 -25.99
CA PHE A 78 -35.13 3.30 -25.88
C PHE A 78 -35.25 3.99 -27.24
N TYR A 79 -34.22 3.87 -28.10
CA TYR A 79 -34.24 4.38 -29.46
C TYR A 79 -35.38 3.78 -30.30
N SER A 80 -35.67 2.49 -30.10
CA SER A 80 -36.76 1.79 -30.80
C SER A 80 -38.16 2.16 -30.30
N VAL A 81 -38.27 2.70 -29.08
CA VAL A 81 -39.54 3.06 -28.42
C VAL A 81 -39.89 4.55 -28.60
N THR A 82 -38.90 5.42 -28.79
CA THR A 82 -39.14 6.85 -29.04
C THR A 82 -39.34 7.13 -30.51
N GLU A 83 -40.52 7.62 -30.92
CA GLU A 83 -40.66 8.29 -32.21
C GLU A 83 -39.83 9.58 -32.22
N ALA A 84 -39.17 9.84 -33.35
CA ALA A 84 -38.20 10.91 -33.50
C ALA A 84 -38.89 12.29 -33.50
N GLU A 85 -39.05 12.89 -32.33
CA GLU A 85 -39.20 14.35 -32.24
C GLU A 85 -37.82 15.00 -32.28
N GLU A 86 -37.50 15.58 -33.44
CA GLU A 86 -36.32 16.42 -33.63
C GLU A 86 -36.44 17.71 -32.80
N SER A 87 -35.77 17.75 -31.66
CA SER A 87 -35.36 19.02 -31.04
C SER A 87 -33.99 18.89 -30.37
N SER A 88 -32.96 18.64 -31.19
CA SER A 88 -31.58 18.57 -30.71
C SER A 88 -31.00 19.97 -30.47
N LYS A 89 -31.11 20.47 -29.23
CA LYS A 89 -30.25 21.58 -28.77
C LYS A 89 -28.90 21.00 -28.36
N SER A 90 -27.91 21.19 -29.23
CA SER A 90 -26.44 21.05 -29.08
C SER A 90 -25.89 20.97 -27.64
N PHE A 91 -26.08 19.83 -26.96
CA PHE A 91 -25.44 19.50 -25.67
C PHE A 91 -24.51 18.27 -25.74
N ASP A 92 -24.39 17.65 -26.92
CA ASP A 92 -23.72 16.34 -27.06
C ASP A 92 -22.21 16.35 -26.83
N ASN A 93 -21.52 17.47 -27.13
CA ASN A 93 -20.06 17.46 -27.14
C ASN A 93 -19.43 17.64 -25.75
N SER A 94 -20.08 18.37 -24.85
CA SER A 94 -19.59 18.60 -23.48
C SER A 94 -19.86 17.41 -22.56
N LEU A 95 -20.98 16.72 -22.75
CA LEU A 95 -21.32 15.53 -21.97
C LEU A 95 -20.34 14.37 -22.25
N GLY A 96 -19.93 14.21 -23.51
CA GLY A 96 -18.90 13.23 -23.90
C GLY A 96 -17.53 13.50 -23.27
N LEU A 97 -17.12 14.77 -23.22
CA LEU A 97 -15.86 15.20 -22.58
C LEU A 97 -15.86 14.96 -21.06
N ILE A 98 -16.97 15.26 -20.38
CA ILE A 98 -17.14 15.02 -18.94
C ILE A 98 -17.11 13.50 -18.67
N GLY A 99 -17.81 12.70 -19.48
CA GLY A 99 -17.81 11.24 -19.36
C GLY A 99 -16.43 10.63 -19.56
N ALA A 100 -15.71 11.04 -20.61
CA ALA A 100 -14.34 10.58 -20.86
C ALA A 100 -13.36 10.99 -19.75
N GLY A 101 -13.51 12.21 -19.23
CA GLY A 101 -12.74 12.70 -18.08
C GLY A 101 -12.97 11.88 -16.81
N ALA A 102 -14.23 11.55 -16.50
CA ALA A 102 -14.59 10.71 -15.35
C ALA A 102 -13.99 9.31 -15.45
N ILE A 103 -14.05 8.68 -16.64
CA ILE A 103 -13.46 7.36 -16.88
C ILE A 103 -11.94 7.41 -16.70
N ALA A 104 -11.27 8.42 -17.26
CA ALA A 104 -9.83 8.58 -17.12
C ALA A 104 -9.41 8.77 -15.65
N ALA A 105 -10.14 9.60 -14.91
CA ALA A 105 -9.90 9.82 -13.47
C ALA A 105 -10.06 8.53 -12.66
N GLU A 106 -11.09 7.72 -12.95
CA GLU A 106 -11.31 6.43 -12.28
C GLU A 106 -10.16 5.45 -12.54
N GLN A 107 -9.68 5.36 -13.78
CA GLN A 107 -8.56 4.48 -14.11
C GLN A 107 -7.25 4.93 -13.46
N VAL A 108 -6.98 6.24 -13.42
CA VAL A 108 -5.80 6.80 -12.73
C VAL A 108 -5.88 6.54 -11.22
N MET A 109 -7.05 6.79 -10.61
CA MET A 109 -7.26 6.54 -9.19
C MET A 109 -7.08 5.05 -8.85
N ALA A 110 -7.55 4.14 -9.71
CA ALA A 110 -7.36 2.71 -9.53
C ALA A 110 -5.89 2.30 -9.54
N VAL A 111 -5.08 2.84 -10.45
CA VAL A 111 -3.63 2.58 -10.51
C VAL A 111 -2.93 3.15 -9.28
N ASN A 112 -3.24 4.38 -8.88
CA ASN A 112 -2.64 5.01 -7.71
C ASN A 112 -2.99 4.26 -6.41
N LYS A 113 -4.25 3.84 -6.25
CA LYS A 113 -4.69 3.02 -5.12
C LYS A 113 -4.01 1.65 -5.09
N ALA A 114 -3.76 1.04 -6.25
CA ALA A 114 -3.00 -0.21 -6.33
C ALA A 114 -1.53 -0.02 -5.91
N ARG A 115 -0.88 1.08 -6.33
CA ARG A 115 0.47 1.43 -5.91
C ARG A 115 0.56 1.71 -4.42
N GLN A 116 -0.40 2.44 -3.86
CA GLN A 116 -0.47 2.72 -2.43
C GLN A 116 -0.56 1.43 -1.61
N ARG A 117 -1.39 0.45 -2.02
CA ARG A 117 -1.46 -0.86 -1.36
C ARG A 117 -0.15 -1.64 -1.39
N LEU A 118 0.61 -1.55 -2.48
CA LEU A 118 1.95 -2.16 -2.54
C LEU A 118 2.94 -1.46 -1.62
N GLN A 119 2.90 -0.13 -1.54
CA GLN A 119 3.74 0.63 -0.62
C GLN A 119 3.39 0.30 0.84
N GLU A 120 2.11 0.23 1.19
CA GLU A 120 1.64 -0.17 2.53
C GLU A 120 2.03 -1.61 2.86
N LYS A 121 1.93 -2.55 1.90
CA LYS A 121 2.40 -3.93 2.05
C LYS A 121 3.92 -3.99 2.27
N ASN A 122 4.70 -3.17 1.57
CA ASN A 122 6.15 -3.09 1.75
C ASN A 122 6.54 -2.44 3.09
N ILE A 123 5.79 -1.44 3.56
CA ILE A 123 5.99 -0.82 4.87
C ILE A 123 5.60 -1.80 5.98
N ALA A 124 4.50 -2.55 5.85
CA ALA A 124 4.11 -3.59 6.80
C ALA A 124 5.10 -4.76 6.82
N ALA A 125 5.64 -5.17 5.66
CA ALA A 125 6.71 -6.15 5.57
C ALA A 125 8.00 -5.63 6.24
N SER A 126 8.38 -4.37 6.01
CA SER A 126 9.49 -3.71 6.72
C SER A 126 9.26 -3.61 8.22
N ALA A 127 8.05 -3.26 8.69
CA ALA A 127 7.71 -3.19 10.11
C ALA A 127 7.74 -4.58 10.77
N SER A 128 7.30 -5.62 10.08
CA SER A 128 7.42 -7.01 10.55
C SER A 128 8.88 -7.49 10.60
N SER A 129 9.73 -6.99 9.68
CA SER A 129 11.17 -7.23 9.73
C SER A 129 11.87 -6.44 10.85
N PHE A 130 11.35 -5.26 11.19
CA PHE A 130 11.80 -4.46 12.34
C PHE A 130 11.50 -5.15 13.66
N HIS A 131 10.37 -5.86 13.76
CA HIS A 131 10.04 -6.68 14.94
C HIS A 131 10.95 -7.92 15.06
N LYS A 132 11.49 -8.43 13.94
CA LYS A 132 12.52 -9.48 13.95
C LYS A 132 13.91 -8.95 14.30
N SER A 133 14.14 -7.65 14.10
CA SER A 133 15.33 -6.89 14.55
C SER A 133 15.21 -6.41 16.00
N GLU A 134 14.19 -6.80 16.75
CA GLU A 134 14.12 -6.52 18.20
C GLU A 134 15.00 -7.48 19.02
N LYS A 135 15.51 -8.55 18.40
CA LYS A 135 16.58 -9.38 18.99
C LYS A 135 17.97 -8.73 18.97
N ASP A 136 18.17 -7.64 18.22
CA ASP A 136 19.40 -6.83 18.28
C ASP A 136 19.28 -5.63 19.25
N PHE A 137 18.09 -5.39 19.83
CA PHE A 137 17.86 -4.29 20.78
C PHE A 137 18.36 -4.60 22.21
N THR A 138 18.76 -5.84 22.49
CA THR A 138 19.45 -6.18 23.75
C THR A 138 20.81 -5.49 23.86
N GLY A 139 21.50 -5.23 22.74
CA GLY A 139 22.78 -4.53 22.73
C GLY A 139 22.69 -3.02 23.04
N VAL A 140 21.58 -2.37 22.69
CA VAL A 140 21.41 -0.93 22.95
C VAL A 140 21.07 -0.67 24.43
N ARG A 141 20.32 -1.58 25.07
CA ARG A 141 20.02 -1.49 26.51
C ARG A 141 21.24 -1.76 27.39
N THR A 142 22.07 -2.77 27.06
CA THR A 142 23.31 -3.05 27.79
C THR A 142 24.30 -1.87 27.72
N ASN A 143 24.38 -1.22 26.56
CA ASN A 143 25.24 -0.05 26.37
C ASN A 143 24.77 1.14 27.21
N GLN A 144 23.46 1.36 27.33
CA GLN A 144 22.93 2.44 28.15
C GLN A 144 23.17 2.19 29.65
N GLU A 145 23.06 0.95 30.11
CA GLU A 145 23.39 0.58 31.50
C GLU A 145 24.88 0.76 31.81
N ALA A 146 25.76 0.37 30.88
CA ALA A 146 27.21 0.57 31.02
C ALA A 146 27.60 2.05 31.08
N ILE A 147 26.96 2.90 30.26
CA ILE A 147 27.14 4.35 30.29
C ILE A 147 26.71 4.94 31.65
N ASN A 148 25.58 4.49 32.19
CA ASN A 148 25.11 4.93 33.51
C ASN A 148 26.07 4.50 34.64
N ARG A 149 26.62 3.29 34.56
CA ARG A 149 27.63 2.80 35.53
C ARG A 149 28.92 3.60 35.48
N LEU A 150 29.40 3.95 34.29
CA LEU A 150 30.58 4.81 34.12
C LEU A 150 30.37 6.21 34.67
N LYS A 151 29.16 6.77 34.52
CA LYS A 151 28.81 8.08 35.07
C LYS A 151 28.84 8.08 36.60
N HIS A 152 28.26 7.05 37.23
CA HIS A 152 28.26 6.90 38.68
C HIS A 152 29.66 6.62 39.24
N LEU A 153 30.48 5.85 38.51
CA LEU A 153 31.88 5.60 38.89
C LEU A 153 32.71 6.88 38.87
N ARG A 154 32.49 7.76 37.87
CA ARG A 154 33.12 9.07 37.79
C ARG A 154 32.74 9.99 38.95
N GLU A 155 31.47 10.01 39.32
CA GLU A 155 30.96 10.81 40.43
C GLU A 155 31.61 10.40 41.77
N LYS A 156 31.78 9.09 42.00
CA LYS A 156 32.50 8.56 43.18
C LYS A 156 33.97 8.95 43.23
N TYR A 157 34.64 8.96 42.08
CA TYR A 157 36.03 9.42 41.99
C TYR A 157 36.14 10.93 42.26
N GLU A 158 35.24 11.73 41.70
CA GLU A 158 35.19 13.18 41.94
C GLU A 158 34.85 13.51 43.41
N ALA A 159 34.06 12.67 44.08
CA ALA A 159 33.78 12.73 45.51
C ALA A 159 34.95 12.22 46.40
N SER A 160 36.06 11.77 45.82
CA SER A 160 37.22 11.19 46.51
C SER A 160 36.90 9.95 47.37
N GLU A 161 35.81 9.24 47.04
CA GLU A 161 35.37 8.03 47.76
C GLU A 161 36.15 6.78 47.36
N ILE A 162 36.84 6.81 46.21
CA ILE A 162 37.61 5.70 45.65
C ILE A 162 39.00 6.16 45.22
N SER A 163 39.98 5.27 45.29
CA SER A 163 41.35 5.56 44.85
C SER A 163 41.47 5.53 43.31
N GLU A 164 42.50 6.20 42.77
CA GLU A 164 42.72 6.28 41.33
C GLU A 164 42.96 4.89 40.68
N GLU A 165 43.56 3.97 41.43
CA GLU A 165 43.82 2.60 40.96
C GLU A 165 42.53 1.78 40.87
N GLU A 166 41.64 1.90 41.85
CA GLU A 166 40.33 1.24 41.85
C GLU A 166 39.41 1.78 40.76
N PHE A 167 39.48 3.09 40.50
CA PHE A 167 38.75 3.72 39.40
C PHE A 167 39.17 3.15 38.03
N LYS A 168 40.48 3.01 37.79
CA LYS A 168 41.01 2.46 36.53
C LYS A 168 40.61 1.00 36.33
N GLN A 169 40.69 0.17 37.37
CA GLN A 169 40.28 -1.23 37.31
C GLN A 169 38.78 -1.38 37.02
N GLN A 170 37.91 -0.66 37.73
CA GLN A 170 36.45 -0.76 37.54
C GLN A 170 36.01 -0.21 36.19
N LYS A 171 36.64 0.86 35.71
CA LYS A 171 36.39 1.39 34.37
C LYS A 171 36.72 0.35 33.28
N GLN A 172 37.83 -0.35 33.43
CA GLN A 172 38.25 -1.36 32.47
C GLN A 172 37.29 -2.57 32.45
N ILE A 173 36.87 -3.05 33.62
CA ILE A 173 35.88 -4.15 33.72
C ILE A 173 34.56 -3.79 33.02
N ILE A 174 34.08 -2.55 33.17
CA ILE A 174 32.84 -2.11 32.52
C ILE A 174 33.01 -2.02 31.00
N LEU A 175 34.16 -1.57 30.52
CA LEU A 175 34.46 -1.47 29.09
C LEU A 175 34.67 -2.85 28.43
N GLU A 176 35.19 -3.83 29.16
CA GLU A 176 35.35 -5.22 28.69
C GLU A 176 34.03 -6.00 28.69
N SER A 177 33.05 -5.57 29.48
CA SER A 177 31.71 -6.17 29.55
C SER A 177 30.74 -5.72 28.46
N LEU A 178 31.21 -4.86 27.55
CA LEU A 178 30.46 -4.12 26.53
C LEU A 178 30.79 -4.67 25.14
#